data_AF-A0A4D7AY12-F1
#
_entry.id   AF-A0A4D7AY12-F1
#
_cell.length_a   1.000
_cell.length_b   1.000
_cell.length_c   1.000
_cell.angle_alpha   90.00
_cell.angle_beta   90.00
_cell.angle_gamma   90.00
#
_symmetry.space_group_name_H-M   'P 1'
#
loop_
_entity.id
_entity.type
_entity.pdbx_description
1 polymer ?
#
loop_
_entity_poly.entity_id
_entity_poly.type
_entity_poly.pdbx_seq_one_letter_code
_entity_poly.pdbx_strand_id
1 'polypeptide(L)'
;MSKASTGFAFVAGLTIGAAGAWYYLKDKYAKLAEEEIASVKAAYTKREKPTTEEKTVSLVNAAKNMDKGSITEYTQRLQEAGYKDYSRTIDEKPSGTPGEVPYVISPDEFGELEDYTKVSLTYFADGILADECGEIVDDVEEIIGDGLDHFGEYEDDSVFVRSDAKRCDYEILKDLRDFSDFKKKNFPPNNDEEV
;
A
#
# COMPACT_ATOMS: atom_id res chain seq x y z
N MET A 1 -2.29 30.62 -58.94
CA MET A 1 -2.91 30.36 -57.61
C MET A 1 -1.80 30.04 -56.62
N SER A 2 -1.63 30.84 -55.57
CA SER A 2 -0.47 30.81 -54.68
C SER A 2 -0.58 29.70 -53.63
N LYS A 3 0.54 29.01 -53.39
CA LYS A 3 0.71 27.89 -52.44
C LYS A 3 0.46 28.25 -50.97
N ALA A 4 0.21 29.53 -50.66
CA ALA A 4 -0.08 30.01 -49.32
C ALA A 4 -1.56 29.84 -48.90
N SER A 5 -2.49 29.64 -49.86
CA SER A 5 -3.93 29.60 -49.57
C SER A 5 -4.38 28.31 -48.86
N THR A 6 -3.69 27.18 -49.09
CA THR A 6 -4.10 25.87 -48.57
C THR A 6 -3.72 25.64 -47.11
N GLY A 7 -2.65 26.29 -46.61
CA GLY A 7 -2.20 26.14 -45.22
C GLY A 7 -3.11 26.82 -44.19
N PHE A 8 -3.67 27.98 -44.52
CA PHE A 8 -4.58 28.70 -43.62
C PHE A 8 -5.92 27.98 -43.41
N ALA A 9 -6.41 27.25 -44.41
CA ALA A 9 -7.65 26.48 -44.30
C ALA A 9 -7.53 25.29 -43.33
N PHE A 10 -6.36 24.66 -43.25
CA PHE A 10 -6.12 23.54 -42.33
C PHE A 10 -6.04 24.00 -40.86
N VAL A 11 -5.35 25.13 -40.61
CA VAL A 11 -5.25 25.72 -39.27
C VAL A 11 -6.61 26.22 -38.77
N ALA A 12 -7.41 26.83 -39.63
CA ALA A 12 -8.77 27.25 -39.28
C ALA A 12 -9.71 26.06 -39.01
N GLY A 13 -9.55 24.95 -39.74
CA GLY A 13 -10.30 23.72 -39.49
C GLY A 13 -9.96 23.05 -38.15
N LEU A 14 -8.68 23.05 -37.77
CA LEU A 14 -8.19 22.45 -36.52
C LEU A 14 -8.72 23.16 -35.28
N THR A 15 -8.79 24.50 -35.29
CA THR A 15 -9.29 25.29 -34.16
C THR A 15 -10.80 25.13 -33.96
N ILE A 16 -11.58 25.10 -35.06
CA ILE A 16 -13.04 24.90 -35.00
C ILE A 16 -13.37 23.46 -34.58
N GLY A 17 -12.62 22.47 -35.07
CA GLY A 17 -12.78 21.06 -34.68
C GLY A 17 -12.49 20.81 -33.21
N ALA A 18 -11.41 21.40 -32.67
CA ALA A 18 -11.06 21.29 -31.26
C ALA A 18 -12.12 21.94 -30.34
N ALA A 19 -12.64 23.12 -30.70
CA ALA A 19 -13.70 23.79 -29.95
C ALA A 19 -15.02 22.98 -29.96
N GLY A 20 -15.38 22.40 -31.11
CA GLY A 20 -16.57 21.56 -31.24
C GLY A 20 -16.47 20.26 -30.42
N ALA A 21 -15.33 19.58 -30.45
CA ALA A 21 -15.09 18.38 -29.66
C ALA A 21 -15.11 18.70 -28.15
N TRP A 22 -14.47 19.79 -27.71
CA TRP A 22 -14.49 20.19 -26.31
C TRP A 22 -15.90 20.52 -25.81
N TYR A 23 -16.70 21.21 -26.62
CA TYR A 23 -18.09 21.51 -26.26
C TYR A 23 -18.95 20.24 -26.15
N TYR A 24 -18.77 19.28 -27.07
CA TYR A 24 -19.50 18.01 -27.04
C TYR A 24 -19.10 17.11 -25.87
N LEU A 25 -17.81 17.05 -25.52
CA LEU A 25 -17.32 16.33 -24.36
C LEU A 25 -17.87 16.98 -23.07
N LYS A 26 -17.84 18.31 -22.95
CA LYS A 26 -18.36 19.00 -21.78
C LYS A 26 -19.84 18.70 -21.53
N ASP A 27 -20.67 18.68 -22.57
CA ASP A 27 -22.12 18.45 -22.41
C ASP A 27 -22.48 17.00 -22.08
N LYS A 28 -21.68 16.02 -22.54
CA LYS A 28 -21.90 14.59 -22.22
C LYS A 28 -21.38 14.19 -20.83
N TYR A 29 -20.27 14.74 -20.36
CA TYR A 29 -19.69 14.37 -19.06
C TYR A 29 -20.26 15.19 -17.89
N ALA A 30 -20.78 16.40 -18.13
CA ALA A 30 -21.43 17.19 -17.08
C ALA A 30 -22.76 16.56 -16.61
N LYS A 31 -23.53 15.95 -17.53
CA LYS A 31 -24.83 15.33 -17.21
C LYS A 31 -24.72 14.04 -16.40
N LEU A 32 -23.55 13.38 -16.38
CA LEU A 32 -23.34 12.15 -15.62
C LEU A 32 -22.89 12.43 -14.16
N ALA A 33 -22.12 13.51 -13.95
CA ALA A 33 -21.58 13.84 -12.63
C ALA A 33 -22.61 14.42 -11.66
N GLU A 34 -23.66 15.06 -12.15
CA GLU A 34 -24.69 15.69 -11.29
C GLU A 34 -25.73 14.70 -10.76
N GLU A 35 -25.96 13.56 -11.42
CA GLU A 35 -26.96 12.57 -11.00
C GLU A 35 -26.50 11.75 -9.79
N GLU A 36 -25.22 11.39 -9.72
CA GLU A 36 -24.69 10.60 -8.60
C GLU A 36 -24.55 11.41 -7.31
N ILE A 37 -24.10 12.68 -7.39
CA ILE A 37 -23.94 13.56 -6.23
C ILE A 37 -25.29 13.91 -5.58
N ALA A 38 -26.34 14.09 -6.39
CA ALA A 38 -27.67 14.41 -5.89
C ALA A 38 -28.31 13.24 -5.12
N SER A 39 -28.10 11.99 -5.57
CA SER A 39 -28.65 10.80 -4.90
C SER A 39 -28.04 10.59 -3.51
N VAL A 40 -26.72 10.77 -3.38
CA VAL A 40 -26.00 10.61 -2.12
C VAL A 40 -26.39 11.71 -1.13
N LYS A 41 -26.50 12.96 -1.59
CA LYS A 41 -26.93 14.08 -0.74
C LYS A 41 -28.39 13.92 -0.25
N ALA A 42 -29.27 13.35 -1.07
CA ALA A 42 -30.64 13.05 -0.66
C ALA A 42 -30.72 11.89 0.36
N ALA A 43 -29.87 10.87 0.23
CA ALA A 43 -29.81 9.75 1.18
C ALA A 43 -29.31 10.18 2.58
N TYR A 44 -28.38 11.13 2.65
CA TYR A 44 -27.90 11.69 3.92
C TYR A 44 -28.91 12.66 4.56
N THR A 45 -29.58 13.50 3.77
CA THR A 45 -30.61 14.42 4.30
C THR A 45 -31.84 13.68 4.84
N LYS A 46 -32.10 12.44 4.40
CA LYS A 46 -33.19 11.59 4.92
C LYS A 46 -32.86 10.94 6.27
N ARG A 47 -31.60 10.92 6.71
CA ARG A 47 -31.18 10.36 8.01
C ARG A 47 -31.14 11.40 9.14
N GLU A 48 -31.25 12.68 8.83
CA GLU A 48 -31.34 13.76 9.82
C GLU A 48 -32.79 14.22 10.00
N LYS A 49 -33.62 13.36 10.60
CA LYS A 49 -34.71 13.86 11.46
C LYS A 49 -34.60 13.20 12.84
N PRO A 50 -34.57 14.01 13.91
CA PRO A 50 -34.26 13.58 15.25
C PRO A 50 -35.48 12.88 15.86
N THR A 51 -35.35 11.61 16.23
CA THR A 51 -36.24 11.03 17.24
C THR A 51 -35.57 11.24 18.59
N THR A 52 -35.96 12.35 19.21
CA THR A 52 -36.01 12.51 20.65
C THR A 52 -36.71 11.30 21.26
N GLU A 53 -36.00 10.48 22.02
CA GLU A 53 -36.58 9.75 23.16
C GLU A 53 -35.59 9.78 24.32
N GLU A 54 -36.16 10.08 25.48
CA GLU A 54 -35.52 10.55 26.69
C GLU A 54 -34.75 9.44 27.40
N LYS A 55 -33.55 9.76 27.90
CA LYS A 55 -33.04 9.14 29.11
C LYS A 55 -32.17 10.10 29.90
N THR A 56 -32.86 11.02 30.58
CA THR A 56 -32.56 11.49 31.93
C THR A 56 -31.09 11.36 32.39
N VAL A 57 -30.28 12.37 32.06
CA VAL A 57 -29.00 12.59 32.73
C VAL A 57 -29.30 13.19 34.11
N SER A 58 -29.50 12.30 35.08
CA SER A 58 -29.46 12.68 36.49
C SER A 58 -28.04 13.10 36.83
N LEU A 59 -27.87 14.39 37.10
CA LEU A 59 -26.76 14.95 37.84
C LEU A 59 -26.70 14.29 39.22
N VAL A 60 -25.82 13.30 39.39
CA VAL A 60 -25.38 12.84 40.71
C VAL A 60 -23.99 13.37 40.98
N ASN A 61 -23.99 14.40 41.82
CA ASN A 61 -22.87 14.84 42.62
C ASN A 61 -22.18 13.65 43.31
N ALA A 62 -20.85 13.78 43.41
CA ALA A 62 -20.02 13.51 44.58
C ALA A 62 -20.14 12.16 45.31
N ALA A 63 -18.95 11.64 45.64
CA ALA A 63 -18.67 10.54 46.56
C ALA A 63 -18.91 9.13 46.01
N LYS A 64 -17.83 8.58 45.44
CA LYS A 64 -17.07 7.49 46.09
C LYS A 64 -15.78 7.29 45.30
N ASN A 65 -14.65 7.61 45.93
CA ASN A 65 -13.39 6.95 45.61
C ASN A 65 -13.64 5.45 45.86
N MET A 66 -14.09 4.73 44.83
CA MET A 66 -14.00 3.29 44.84
C MET A 66 -12.51 3.00 44.69
N ASP A 67 -11.94 2.58 45.81
CA ASP A 67 -10.65 1.94 45.94
C ASP A 67 -10.42 1.03 44.72
N LYS A 68 -9.70 1.55 43.73
CA LYS A 68 -9.24 0.74 42.60
C LYS A 68 -8.16 -0.12 43.22
N GLY A 69 -8.52 -1.35 43.57
CA GLY A 69 -7.61 -2.34 44.12
C GLY A 69 -6.29 -2.31 43.36
N SER A 70 -5.20 -2.42 44.12
CA SER A 70 -3.83 -2.36 43.62
C SER A 70 -3.69 -3.17 42.33
N ILE A 71 -2.97 -2.64 41.33
CA ILE A 71 -2.67 -3.32 40.05
C ILE A 71 -2.21 -4.77 40.28
N THR A 72 -1.56 -5.03 41.42
CA THR A 72 -1.11 -6.34 41.87
C THR A 72 -2.23 -7.38 42.08
N GLU A 73 -3.42 -6.98 42.52
CA GLU A 73 -4.55 -7.91 42.65
C GLU A 73 -5.07 -8.36 41.27
N TYR A 74 -5.04 -7.46 40.30
CA TYR A 74 -5.45 -7.77 38.93
C TYR A 74 -4.45 -8.70 38.25
N THR A 75 -3.15 -8.49 38.45
CA THR A 75 -2.12 -9.41 37.95
C THR A 75 -2.25 -10.79 38.58
N GLN A 76 -2.58 -10.87 39.88
CA GLN A 76 -2.78 -12.16 40.55
C GLN A 76 -4.01 -12.91 40.00
N ARG A 77 -5.14 -12.22 39.79
CA ARG A 77 -6.33 -12.85 39.18
C ARG A 77 -6.09 -13.32 37.75
N LEU A 78 -5.30 -12.59 36.96
CA LEU A 78 -4.92 -13.01 35.61
C LEU A 78 -4.06 -14.29 35.65
N GLN A 79 -3.14 -14.37 36.61
CA GLN A 79 -2.29 -15.55 36.81
C GLN A 79 -3.09 -16.76 37.33
N GLU A 80 -3.99 -16.56 38.30
CA GLU A 80 -4.89 -17.59 38.83
C GLU A 80 -5.90 -18.09 37.79
N ALA A 81 -6.38 -17.20 36.90
CA ALA A 81 -7.25 -17.55 35.79
C ALA A 81 -6.49 -18.21 34.61
N GLY A 82 -5.18 -18.44 34.75
CA GLY A 82 -4.37 -19.15 33.76
C GLY A 82 -4.20 -18.38 32.44
N TYR A 83 -4.33 -17.05 32.45
CA TYR A 83 -4.02 -16.26 31.26
C TYR A 83 -2.53 -16.39 30.94
N LYS A 84 -2.24 -16.84 29.73
CA LYS A 84 -0.88 -17.02 29.24
C LYS A 84 -0.26 -15.66 28.96
N ASP A 85 0.83 -15.34 29.67
CA ASP A 85 1.61 -14.11 29.49
C ASP A 85 2.52 -14.25 28.24
N TYR A 86 1.98 -13.88 27.08
CA TYR A 86 2.69 -13.92 25.80
C TYR A 86 3.81 -12.88 25.70
N SER A 87 3.97 -11.98 26.67
CA SER A 87 5.05 -10.97 26.63
C SER A 87 6.41 -11.56 27.01
N ARG A 88 6.45 -12.73 27.64
CA ARG A 88 7.67 -13.33 28.19
C ARG A 88 8.06 -14.68 27.58
N THR A 89 7.33 -15.12 26.55
CA THR A 89 7.69 -16.27 25.74
C THR A 89 7.55 -15.88 24.28
N ILE A 90 8.52 -15.11 23.78
CA ILE A 90 9.03 -15.46 22.45
C ILE A 90 9.75 -16.79 22.71
N ASP A 91 8.99 -17.88 22.61
CA ASP A 91 9.64 -19.15 22.31
C ASP A 91 10.34 -18.88 20.98
N GLU A 92 11.64 -18.64 21.02
CA GLU A 92 12.52 -18.82 19.88
C GLU A 92 12.28 -20.27 19.43
N LYS A 93 11.33 -20.44 18.51
CA LYS A 93 11.12 -21.70 17.84
C LYS A 93 12.49 -22.09 17.26
N PRO A 94 13.00 -23.29 17.57
CA PRO A 94 14.21 -23.75 16.92
C PRO A 94 13.92 -23.85 15.42
N SER A 95 14.78 -23.17 14.67
CA SER A 95 14.95 -23.16 13.22
C SER A 95 14.27 -24.29 12.44
N GLY A 96 13.54 -23.92 11.40
CA GLY A 96 13.78 -24.46 10.07
C GLY A 96 13.27 -25.88 9.87
N THR A 97 11.98 -26.03 9.63
CA THR A 97 11.58 -27.01 8.61
C THR A 97 12.20 -26.59 7.26
N PRO A 98 12.60 -27.52 6.36
CA PRO A 98 13.29 -27.23 5.09
C PRO A 98 12.57 -26.33 4.06
N GLY A 99 11.51 -25.60 4.46
CA GLY A 99 10.84 -24.58 3.67
C GLY A 99 10.69 -23.23 4.40
N GLU A 100 11.44 -23.00 5.49
CA GLU A 100 11.42 -21.67 6.14
C GLU A 100 12.41 -20.67 5.51
N VAL A 101 13.48 -21.16 4.87
CA VAL A 101 14.52 -20.31 4.28
C VAL A 101 14.17 -20.02 2.81
N PRO A 102 14.15 -18.75 2.38
CA PRO A 102 13.97 -18.40 0.98
C PRO A 102 15.04 -19.06 0.09
N TYR A 103 14.67 -19.45 -1.13
CA TYR A 103 15.59 -20.08 -2.08
C TYR A 103 15.34 -19.61 -3.52
N VAL A 104 16.40 -19.63 -4.34
CA VAL A 104 16.32 -19.20 -5.74
C VAL A 104 15.57 -20.22 -6.59
N ILE A 105 14.67 -19.73 -7.45
CA ILE A 105 13.88 -20.51 -8.40
C ILE A 105 14.18 -20.05 -9.83
N SER A 106 13.86 -20.89 -10.81
CA SER A 106 13.97 -20.48 -12.22
C SER A 106 12.86 -19.50 -12.62
N PRO A 107 13.08 -18.66 -13.66
CA PRO A 107 12.05 -17.77 -14.18
C PRO A 107 10.78 -18.52 -14.62
N ASP A 108 10.92 -19.75 -15.13
CA ASP A 108 9.79 -20.60 -15.54
C ASP A 108 8.94 -21.07 -14.35
N GLU A 109 9.52 -21.16 -13.15
CA GLU A 109 8.80 -21.55 -11.93
C GLU A 109 8.12 -20.37 -11.23
N PHE A 110 8.44 -19.14 -11.64
CA PHE A 110 7.98 -17.92 -10.99
C PHE A 110 6.47 -17.73 -11.14
N GLY A 111 5.77 -17.83 -10.01
CA GLY A 111 4.33 -17.65 -9.94
C GLY A 111 3.53 -18.73 -10.66
N GLU A 112 4.09 -19.94 -10.79
CA GLU A 112 3.38 -21.16 -11.16
C GLU A 112 2.44 -21.65 -10.05
N LEU A 113 2.74 -21.30 -8.79
CA LEU A 113 1.91 -21.65 -7.64
C LEU A 113 0.79 -20.61 -7.45
N GLU A 114 -0.47 -20.99 -7.71
CA GLU A 114 -1.65 -20.10 -7.60
C GLU A 114 -1.86 -19.56 -6.18
N ASP A 115 -1.37 -20.26 -5.17
CA ASP A 115 -1.49 -19.91 -3.77
C ASP A 115 -0.33 -19.05 -3.25
N TYR A 116 0.56 -18.62 -4.15
CA TYR A 116 1.68 -17.74 -3.85
C TYR A 116 1.46 -16.36 -4.43
N THR A 117 1.86 -15.34 -3.67
CA THR A 117 1.77 -13.94 -4.11
C THR A 117 3.05 -13.57 -4.88
N LYS A 118 2.89 -13.00 -6.07
CA LYS A 118 4.01 -12.47 -6.85
C LYS A 118 4.34 -11.06 -6.36
N VAL A 119 5.59 -10.81 -6.01
CA VAL A 119 6.07 -9.53 -5.48
C VAL A 119 7.31 -9.12 -6.27
N SER A 120 7.32 -7.91 -6.82
CA SER A 120 8.50 -7.37 -7.49
C SER A 120 9.24 -6.39 -6.55
N LEU A 121 10.53 -6.62 -6.39
CA LEU A 121 11.46 -5.83 -5.59
C LEU A 121 12.54 -5.25 -6.51
N THR A 122 13.06 -4.08 -6.16
CA THR A 122 14.13 -3.41 -6.90
C THR A 122 15.37 -3.28 -6.02
N TYR A 123 16.49 -3.82 -6.49
CA TYR A 123 17.80 -3.72 -5.88
C TYR A 123 18.62 -2.62 -6.54
N PHE A 124 18.93 -1.56 -5.80
CA PHE A 124 19.61 -0.36 -6.29
C PHE A 124 21.13 -0.42 -6.16
N ALA A 125 21.82 0.47 -6.86
CA ALA A 125 23.29 0.52 -6.88
C ALA A 125 23.93 0.87 -5.52
N ASP A 126 23.18 1.55 -4.65
CA ASP A 126 23.56 1.86 -3.27
C ASP A 126 23.33 0.69 -2.30
N GLY A 127 22.90 -0.48 -2.81
CA GLY A 127 22.69 -1.69 -2.03
C GLY A 127 21.35 -1.74 -1.30
N ILE A 128 20.43 -0.82 -1.62
CA ILE A 128 19.10 -0.77 -1.03
C ILE A 128 18.17 -1.67 -1.83
N LEU A 129 17.38 -2.48 -1.12
CA LEU A 129 16.25 -3.22 -1.68
C LEU A 129 14.97 -2.47 -1.33
N ALA A 130 14.12 -2.21 -2.32
CA ALA A 130 12.82 -1.58 -2.09
C ALA A 130 11.70 -2.28 -2.84
N ASP A 131 10.48 -2.13 -2.37
CA ASP A 131 9.29 -2.61 -3.06
C ASP A 131 8.86 -1.69 -4.22
N GLU A 132 7.78 -2.07 -4.90
CA GLU A 132 7.17 -1.27 -5.97
C GLU A 132 6.66 0.11 -5.52
N CYS A 133 6.35 0.27 -4.23
CA CYS A 133 5.91 1.52 -3.63
C CYS A 133 7.08 2.43 -3.21
N GLY A 134 8.33 1.95 -3.34
CA GLY A 134 9.51 2.65 -2.90
C GLY A 134 9.71 2.60 -1.38
N GLU A 135 9.10 1.63 -0.69
CA GLU A 135 9.38 1.34 0.71
C GLU A 135 10.62 0.45 0.80
N ILE A 136 11.55 0.82 1.68
CA ILE A 136 12.81 0.08 1.86
C ILE A 136 12.50 -1.22 2.60
N VAL A 137 13.12 -2.31 2.13
CA VAL A 137 13.03 -3.62 2.75
C VAL A 137 14.12 -3.75 3.81
N ASP A 138 13.73 -3.73 5.09
CA ASP A 138 14.68 -3.81 6.21
C ASP A 138 15.25 -5.22 6.40
N ASP A 139 14.41 -6.27 6.38
CA ASP A 139 14.79 -7.66 6.68
C ASP A 139 15.11 -8.46 5.40
N VAL A 140 16.14 -8.04 4.66
CA VAL A 140 16.53 -8.64 3.37
C VAL A 140 16.81 -10.14 3.46
N GLU A 141 17.61 -10.58 4.43
CA GLU A 141 17.97 -11.99 4.62
C GLU A 141 16.73 -12.86 4.93
N GLU A 142 15.74 -12.32 5.63
CA GLU A 142 14.51 -13.06 5.96
C GLU A 142 13.53 -13.14 4.79
N ILE A 143 13.56 -12.15 3.89
CA ILE A 143 12.62 -12.06 2.77
C ILE A 143 13.15 -12.81 1.56
N ILE A 144 14.41 -12.58 1.20
CA ILE A 144 15.02 -13.11 -0.01
C ILE A 144 16.25 -14.00 0.22
N GLY A 145 16.68 -14.21 1.47
CA GLY A 145 17.82 -15.08 1.77
C GLY A 145 19.11 -14.59 1.11
N ASP A 146 19.78 -15.52 0.43
CA ASP A 146 21.01 -15.29 -0.34
C ASP A 146 20.74 -14.84 -1.78
N GLY A 147 19.49 -14.57 -2.18
CA GLY A 147 19.12 -14.28 -3.57
C GLY A 147 19.91 -13.15 -4.26
N LEU A 148 20.46 -12.19 -3.52
CA LEU A 148 21.30 -11.14 -4.09
C LEU A 148 22.65 -11.63 -4.63
N ASP A 149 23.13 -12.80 -4.20
CA ASP A 149 24.38 -13.39 -4.67
C ASP A 149 24.20 -14.18 -5.99
N HIS A 150 22.96 -14.39 -6.43
CA HIS A 150 22.59 -15.23 -7.57
C HIS A 150 22.29 -14.44 -8.87
N PHE A 151 22.58 -13.13 -8.92
CA PHE A 151 22.46 -12.37 -10.16
C PHE A 151 23.38 -12.94 -11.24
N GLY A 152 22.84 -13.16 -12.45
CA GLY A 152 23.56 -13.75 -13.58
C GLY A 152 23.49 -15.27 -13.66
N GLU A 153 22.82 -15.96 -12.72
CA GLU A 153 22.59 -17.42 -12.85
C GLU A 153 21.60 -17.76 -13.96
N TYR A 154 20.51 -17.00 -14.04
CA TYR A 154 19.50 -17.11 -15.09
C TYR A 154 19.48 -15.86 -15.97
N GLU A 155 19.36 -14.68 -15.35
CA GLU A 155 19.36 -13.39 -16.02
C GLU A 155 20.36 -12.44 -15.34
N ASP A 156 20.95 -11.50 -16.09
CA ASP A 156 22.00 -10.60 -15.59
C ASP A 156 21.45 -9.53 -14.63
N ASP A 157 20.19 -9.15 -14.81
CA ASP A 157 19.50 -8.06 -14.11
C ASP A 157 18.30 -8.52 -13.28
N SER A 158 18.01 -9.82 -13.23
CA SER A 158 16.92 -10.36 -12.42
C SER A 158 17.29 -11.64 -11.67
N VAL A 159 16.68 -11.83 -10.51
CA VAL A 159 16.70 -13.07 -9.73
C VAL A 159 15.30 -13.36 -9.21
N PHE A 160 14.91 -14.63 -9.20
CA PHE A 160 13.62 -15.07 -8.68
C PHE A 160 13.83 -15.90 -7.42
N VAL A 161 13.17 -15.53 -6.33
CA VAL A 161 13.30 -16.19 -5.02
C VAL A 161 11.93 -16.60 -4.52
N ARG A 162 11.78 -17.83 -4.04
CA ARG A 162 10.57 -18.31 -3.37
C ARG A 162 10.76 -18.34 -1.87
N SER A 163 9.77 -17.85 -1.14
CA SER A 163 9.65 -18.00 0.31
C SER A 163 8.36 -18.76 0.64
N ASP A 164 8.49 -20.05 0.97
CA ASP A 164 7.32 -20.86 1.35
C ASP A 164 6.73 -20.39 2.70
N ALA A 165 7.55 -19.85 3.59
CA ALA A 165 7.13 -19.27 4.85
C ALA A 165 6.14 -18.11 4.66
N LYS A 166 6.41 -17.24 3.67
CA LYS A 166 5.57 -16.08 3.34
C LYS A 166 4.53 -16.39 2.25
N ARG A 167 4.65 -17.55 1.59
CA ARG A 167 3.89 -17.94 0.37
C ARG A 167 3.99 -16.84 -0.69
N CYS A 168 5.22 -16.40 -0.94
CA CYS A 168 5.53 -15.35 -1.89
C CYS A 168 6.64 -15.79 -2.83
N ASP A 169 6.49 -15.40 -4.09
CA ASP A 169 7.53 -15.43 -5.09
C ASP A 169 8.00 -13.99 -5.33
N TYR A 170 9.27 -13.75 -5.04
CA TYR A 170 9.93 -12.47 -5.21
C TYR A 170 10.68 -12.44 -6.53
N GLU A 171 10.39 -11.44 -7.35
CA GLU A 171 11.21 -11.04 -8.49
C GLU A 171 12.08 -9.87 -8.03
N ILE A 172 13.40 -10.01 -8.12
CA ILE A 172 14.35 -8.99 -7.71
C ILE A 172 15.01 -8.43 -8.96
N LEU A 173 14.73 -7.17 -9.27
CA LEU A 173 15.26 -6.48 -10.44
C LEU A 173 16.40 -5.55 -10.03
N LYS A 174 17.50 -5.60 -10.78
CA LYS A 174 18.67 -4.75 -10.56
C LYS A 174 18.51 -3.40 -11.25
N ASP A 175 18.54 -2.32 -10.48
CA ASP A 175 18.57 -0.95 -10.97
C ASP A 175 19.96 -0.34 -10.77
N LEU A 176 20.50 0.26 -11.83
CA LEU A 176 21.82 0.90 -11.82
C LEU A 176 21.81 2.30 -11.17
N ARG A 177 20.63 2.83 -10.86
CA ARG A 177 20.47 4.11 -10.17
C ARG A 177 20.55 3.91 -8.66
N ASP A 178 20.84 5.01 -7.96
CA ASP A 178 20.72 5.06 -6.50
C ASP A 178 19.24 5.20 -6.11
N PHE A 179 18.86 4.66 -4.95
CA PHE A 179 17.49 4.72 -4.45
C PHE A 179 17.00 6.17 -4.27
N SER A 180 17.90 7.07 -3.85
CA SER A 180 17.59 8.49 -3.69
C SER A 180 17.17 9.16 -5.01
N ASP A 181 17.79 8.78 -6.12
CA ASP A 181 17.49 9.33 -7.44
C ASP A 181 16.21 8.73 -8.02
N PHE A 182 15.95 7.44 -7.74
CA PHE A 182 14.66 6.81 -7.99
C PHE A 182 13.54 7.54 -7.25
N LYS A 183 13.73 7.82 -5.95
CA LYS A 183 12.72 8.46 -5.11
C LYS A 183 12.36 9.87 -5.58
N LYS A 184 13.37 10.71 -5.86
CA LYS A 184 13.16 12.09 -6.36
C LYS A 184 12.40 12.16 -7.67
N LYS A 185 12.60 11.17 -8.55
CA LYS A 185 12.00 11.16 -9.88
C LYS A 185 10.57 10.61 -9.87
N ASN A 186 10.31 9.60 -9.04
CA ASN A 186 9.06 8.84 -9.08
C ASN A 186 8.03 9.30 -8.05
N PHE A 187 8.45 9.96 -6.97
CA PHE A 187 7.55 10.42 -5.91
C PHE A 187 7.55 11.95 -5.81
N PRO A 188 6.41 12.57 -5.47
CA PRO A 188 6.38 14.00 -5.17
C PRO A 188 7.35 14.31 -4.02
N PRO A 189 7.93 15.52 -3.98
CA PRO A 189 8.79 15.92 -2.87
C PRO A 189 8.00 15.83 -1.56
N ASN A 190 8.53 15.11 -0.58
CA ASN A 190 8.01 15.16 0.78
C ASN A 190 8.22 16.57 1.30
N ASN A 191 7.13 17.27 1.62
CA ASN A 191 7.12 18.65 2.09
C ASN A 191 7.52 18.78 3.57
N ASP A 192 8.17 17.75 4.14
CA ASP A 192 8.32 17.56 5.58
C ASP A 192 9.68 18.04 6.14
N GLU A 193 10.51 18.71 5.33
CA GLU A 193 11.76 19.35 5.78
C GLU A 193 11.58 20.84 6.16
N GLU A 194 10.39 21.25 6.63
CA GLU A 194 10.22 22.50 7.38
C GLU A 194 9.58 22.25 8.75
N VAL A 195 10.39 21.86 9.74
CA VAL A 195 10.11 22.11 11.18
C VAL A 195 11.39 22.41 11.94
#